data_AF-A0A7J3P5K0-F1
#
_entry.id   AF-A0A7J3P5K0-F1
#
_cell.length_a   1.000
_cell.length_b   1.000
_cell.length_c   1.000
_cell.angle_alpha   90.00
_cell.angle_beta   90.00
_cell.angle_gamma   90.00
#
_symmetry.space_group_name_H-M   'P 1'
#
loop_
_entity.id
_entity.type
_entity.pdbx_description
1 polymer ?
#
loop_
_entity_poly.entity_id
_entity_poly.type
_entity_poly.pdbx_seq_one_letter_code
_entity_poly.pdbx_strand_id
1 'polypeptide(L)'
;MPSDELERLLAWVRERSPRRVLLQAPPGLTEVAREAARALGEMGVEVVVSGGMCWGGCDLALREAAELGCDAIVHVGHAEFVRSPSIPVFYLEHRYQNYEPVASLLPEMLKALEGYRRVGLGATVQYLDLLGRLAEDLRRAGHVVMIGRPSNHLRYSGQVLGCDYSTMTSLDGEVDAHLVLGSVFHGL
;
A
#
# COMPACT_ATOMS: atom_id res chain seq x y z
N MET A 1 -14.20 2.71 0.98
CA MET A 1 -13.17 1.63 1.07
C MET A 1 -13.52 0.50 0.10
N PRO A 2 -12.55 -0.19 -0.53
CA PRO A 2 -12.83 -1.39 -1.33
C PRO A 2 -13.55 -2.47 -0.48
N SER A 3 -14.54 -3.14 -1.07
CA SER A 3 -15.41 -4.08 -0.33
C SER A 3 -14.66 -5.31 0.19
N ASP A 4 -13.68 -5.78 -0.57
CA ASP A 4 -12.81 -6.91 -0.23
C ASP A 4 -11.93 -6.63 0.98
N GLU A 5 -11.35 -5.42 1.08
CA GLU A 5 -10.56 -5.01 2.24
C GLU A 5 -11.40 -4.90 3.53
N LEU A 6 -12.64 -4.41 3.41
CA LEU A 6 -13.58 -4.41 4.53
C LEU A 6 -13.89 -5.85 4.98
N GLU A 7 -14.20 -6.75 4.06
CA GLU A 7 -14.49 -8.14 4.38
C GLU A 7 -13.31 -8.82 5.09
N ARG A 8 -12.08 -8.57 4.63
CA ARG A 8 -10.85 -9.06 5.28
C ARG A 8 -10.71 -8.53 6.71
N LEU A 9 -10.96 -7.24 6.94
CA LEU A 9 -10.94 -6.65 8.27
C LEU A 9 -11.97 -7.33 9.18
N LEU A 10 -13.22 -7.45 8.74
CA LEU A 10 -14.28 -8.06 9.54
C LEU A 10 -13.98 -9.54 9.84
N ALA A 11 -13.45 -10.30 8.88
CA ALA A 11 -13.04 -11.68 9.09
C ALA A 11 -11.91 -11.78 10.13
N TRP A 12 -10.90 -10.90 10.05
CA TRP A 12 -9.79 -10.85 10.99
C TRP A 12 -10.25 -10.52 12.42
N VAL A 13 -11.23 -9.62 12.56
CA VAL A 13 -11.85 -9.27 13.83
C VAL A 13 -12.67 -10.42 14.39
N ARG A 14 -13.45 -11.14 13.56
CA ARG A 14 -14.20 -12.33 14.02
C ARG A 14 -13.26 -13.41 14.58
N GLU A 15 -12.15 -13.65 13.90
CA GLU A 15 -11.15 -14.64 14.32
C GLU A 15 -10.51 -14.29 15.67
N ARG A 16 -10.17 -13.02 15.88
CA ARG A 16 -9.42 -12.57 17.07
C ARG A 16 -10.28 -12.10 18.22
N SER A 17 -11.51 -11.68 17.92
CA SER A 17 -12.48 -11.13 18.86
C SER A 17 -11.88 -10.05 19.80
N PRO A 18 -11.16 -9.03 19.28
CA PRO A 18 -10.63 -7.96 20.13
C PRO A 18 -11.78 -7.18 20.76
N ARG A 19 -11.63 -6.74 22.02
CA ARG A 19 -12.62 -5.90 22.69
C ARG A 19 -12.41 -4.44 22.36
N ARG A 20 -11.15 -4.00 22.31
CA ARG A 20 -10.76 -2.62 22.01
C ARG A 20 -9.70 -2.58 20.90
N VAL A 21 -9.94 -1.78 19.87
CA VAL A 21 -9.03 -1.60 18.72
C VAL A 21 -8.58 -0.15 18.63
N LEU A 22 -7.27 0.05 18.48
CA LEU A 22 -6.73 1.34 18.04
C LEU A 22 -6.79 1.43 16.52
N LEU A 23 -7.43 2.47 15.98
CA LEU A 23 -7.50 2.76 14.56
C LEU A 23 -6.54 3.92 14.24
N GLN A 24 -5.53 3.65 13.43
CA GLN A 24 -4.51 4.63 13.02
C GLN A 24 -4.59 4.84 11.51
N ALA A 25 -4.68 6.10 11.07
CA ALA A 25 -4.82 6.42 9.64
C ALA A 25 -4.08 7.71 9.26
N PRO A 26 -3.57 7.81 8.02
CA PRO A 26 -3.01 9.06 7.51
C PRO A 26 -4.11 10.11 7.27
N PRO A 27 -3.77 11.41 7.24
CA PRO A 27 -4.75 12.49 7.04
C PRO A 27 -5.59 12.36 5.76
N GLY A 28 -5.02 11.78 4.69
CA GLY A 28 -5.72 11.57 3.42
C GLY A 28 -6.79 10.47 3.43
N LEU A 29 -6.86 9.66 4.49
CA LEU A 29 -7.75 8.49 4.57
C LEU A 29 -8.71 8.54 5.78
N THR A 30 -9.06 9.74 6.27
CA THR A 30 -9.98 9.90 7.41
C THR A 30 -11.37 9.31 7.14
N GLU A 31 -11.87 9.37 5.90
CA GLU A 31 -13.16 8.77 5.56
C GLU A 31 -13.12 7.24 5.58
N VAL A 32 -12.03 6.64 5.08
CA VAL A 32 -11.79 5.19 5.17
C VAL A 32 -11.70 4.76 6.63
N ALA A 33 -10.98 5.54 7.45
CA ALA A 33 -10.88 5.32 8.89
C ALA A 33 -12.27 5.37 9.57
N ARG A 34 -13.11 6.36 9.21
CA ARG A 34 -14.48 6.48 9.73
C ARG A 34 -15.37 5.32 9.30
N GLU A 35 -15.25 4.85 8.06
CA GLU A 35 -15.95 3.65 7.58
C GLU A 35 -15.55 2.41 8.37
N ALA A 36 -14.25 2.17 8.54
CA ALA A 36 -13.74 1.06 9.34
C ALA A 36 -14.21 1.13 10.80
N ALA A 37 -14.14 2.32 11.42
CA ALA A 37 -14.61 2.52 12.80
C ALA A 37 -16.10 2.19 12.98
N ARG A 38 -16.95 2.61 12.04
CA ARG A 38 -18.39 2.27 12.06
C ARG A 38 -18.61 0.77 11.97
N ALA A 39 -17.97 0.11 11.00
CA ALA A 39 -18.12 -1.33 10.79
C ALA A 39 -17.63 -2.16 11.99
N LEU A 40 -16.53 -1.75 12.62
CA LEU A 40 -16.04 -2.36 13.87
C LEU A 40 -17.00 -2.13 15.04
N GLY A 41 -17.55 -0.93 15.17
CA GLY A 41 -18.55 -0.60 16.20
C GLY A 41 -19.83 -1.44 16.07
N GLU A 42 -20.29 -1.70 14.84
CA GLU A 42 -21.43 -2.60 14.57
C GLU A 42 -21.17 -4.05 15.02
N MET A 43 -19.90 -4.48 15.10
CA MET A 43 -19.50 -5.76 15.67
C MET A 43 -19.38 -5.73 17.21
N GLY A 44 -19.65 -4.60 17.85
CA GLY A 44 -19.50 -4.42 19.30
C GLY A 44 -18.05 -4.21 19.77
N VAL A 45 -17.13 -3.88 18.85
CA VAL A 45 -15.74 -3.55 19.19
C VAL A 45 -15.64 -2.09 19.60
N GLU A 46 -14.98 -1.80 20.72
CA GLU A 46 -14.66 -0.43 21.09
C GLU A 46 -13.52 0.11 20.21
N VAL A 47 -13.76 1.20 19.49
CA VAL A 47 -12.76 1.80 18.60
C VAL A 47 -12.20 3.08 19.20
N VAL A 48 -10.87 3.13 19.33
CA VAL A 48 -10.12 4.32 19.72
C VAL A 48 -9.38 4.84 18.50
N VAL A 49 -9.66 6.07 18.06
CA VAL A 49 -8.98 6.66 16.89
C VAL A 49 -7.72 7.38 17.36
N SER A 50 -6.57 7.00 16.83
CA SER A 50 -5.30 7.70 17.09
C SER A 50 -5.35 9.09 16.46
N GLY A 51 -5.05 10.12 17.26
CA GLY A 51 -4.83 11.49 16.81
C GLY A 51 -3.37 11.79 16.46
N GLY A 52 -2.50 10.77 16.52
CA GLY A 52 -1.08 10.89 16.29
C GLY A 52 -0.69 10.94 14.81
N MET A 53 0.62 10.85 14.57
CA MET A 53 1.16 10.74 13.22
C MET A 53 0.88 9.35 12.63
N CYS A 54 0.80 9.29 11.29
CA CYS A 54 0.70 8.04 10.54
C CYS A 54 1.31 8.28 9.15
N TRP A 55 2.64 8.17 9.06
CA TRP A 55 3.38 8.46 7.82
C TRP A 55 3.74 7.22 7.00
N GLY A 56 3.58 6.03 7.58
CA GLY A 56 3.92 4.77 6.92
C GLY A 56 3.68 3.56 7.80
N GLY A 57 3.81 2.36 7.22
CA GLY A 57 3.75 1.11 7.99
C GLY A 57 4.88 0.97 9.02
N CYS A 58 5.95 1.77 8.91
CA CYS A 58 7.03 1.86 9.89
C CYS A 58 6.65 2.63 11.17
N ASP A 59 5.57 3.42 11.13
CA ASP A 59 5.12 4.32 12.20
C ASP A 59 3.88 3.74 12.92
N LEU A 60 4.01 2.53 13.45
CA LEU A 60 2.92 1.90 14.18
C LEU A 60 2.75 2.51 15.58
N ALA A 61 1.52 2.89 15.92
CA ALA A 61 1.13 3.41 17.23
C ALA A 61 1.06 2.33 18.35
N LEU A 62 2.09 1.49 18.46
CA LEU A 62 2.14 0.38 19.43
C LEU A 62 2.11 0.84 20.88
N ARG A 63 2.86 1.90 21.19
CA ARG A 63 2.91 2.46 22.54
C ARG A 63 1.55 3.05 22.95
N GLU A 64 0.94 3.82 22.05
CA GLU A 64 -0.40 4.41 22.27
C GLU A 64 -1.45 3.31 22.49
N ALA A 65 -1.44 2.28 21.65
CA ALA A 65 -2.34 1.13 21.80
C ALA A 65 -2.14 0.43 23.15
N ALA A 66 -0.90 0.21 23.58
CA ALA A 66 -0.59 -0.42 24.87
C ALA A 66 -1.06 0.42 26.07
N GLU A 67 -0.78 1.73 26.05
CA GLU A 67 -1.15 2.65 27.14
C GLU A 67 -2.66 2.83 27.26
N LEU A 68 -3.41 2.71 26.15
CA LEU A 68 -4.87 2.79 26.11
C LEU A 68 -5.57 1.44 26.30
N GLY A 69 -4.81 0.36 26.52
CA GLY A 69 -5.35 -0.98 26.71
C GLY A 69 -6.07 -1.54 25.48
N CYS A 70 -5.60 -1.20 24.28
CA CYS A 70 -6.12 -1.77 23.04
C CYS A 70 -5.55 -3.18 22.81
N ASP A 71 -6.41 -4.10 22.38
CA ASP A 71 -6.05 -5.50 22.10
C ASP A 71 -5.48 -5.67 20.68
N ALA A 72 -5.67 -4.69 19.82
CA ALA A 72 -5.34 -4.75 18.40
C ALA A 72 -5.16 -3.35 17.80
N ILE A 73 -4.43 -3.28 16.68
CA ILE A 73 -4.31 -2.08 15.84
C ILE A 73 -4.87 -2.36 14.45
N VAL A 74 -5.68 -1.44 13.93
CA VAL A 74 -6.01 -1.37 12.50
C VAL A 74 -5.26 -0.18 11.92
N HIS A 75 -4.29 -0.46 11.06
CA HIS A 75 -3.39 0.53 10.47
C HIS A 75 -3.76 0.72 8.99
N VAL A 76 -4.25 1.92 8.66
CA VAL A 76 -4.89 2.21 7.37
C VAL A 76 -3.88 2.80 6.37
N GLY A 77 -3.97 2.36 5.12
CA GLY A 77 -3.31 2.97 3.96
C GLY A 77 -1.93 2.42 3.60
N HIS A 78 -1.32 1.61 4.46
CA HIS A 78 0.04 1.11 4.26
C HIS A 78 0.08 -0.42 4.22
N ALA A 79 1.03 -0.95 3.47
CA ALA A 79 1.37 -2.37 3.51
C ALA A 79 2.07 -2.76 4.82
N GLU A 80 2.01 -4.03 5.18
CA GLU A 80 2.73 -4.58 6.33
C GLU A 80 4.23 -4.27 6.25
N PHE A 81 4.73 -3.49 7.22
CA PHE A 81 6.15 -3.17 7.36
C PHE A 81 6.70 -3.68 8.69
N VAL A 82 5.96 -3.51 9.79
CA VAL A 82 6.31 -3.99 11.12
C VAL A 82 5.36 -5.11 11.55
N ARG A 83 5.91 -6.23 12.00
CA ARG A 83 5.15 -7.27 12.70
C ARG A 83 5.32 -7.10 14.20
N SER A 84 4.22 -6.86 14.90
CA SER A 84 4.22 -6.72 16.35
C SER A 84 3.99 -8.09 17.02
N PRO A 85 4.88 -8.52 17.93
CA PRO A 85 4.67 -9.76 18.68
C PRO A 85 3.69 -9.61 19.84
N SER A 86 3.41 -8.38 20.29
CA SER A 86 2.63 -8.11 21.50
C SER A 86 1.18 -7.68 21.23
N ILE A 87 0.97 -6.87 20.20
CA ILE A 87 -0.36 -6.36 19.82
C ILE A 87 -0.60 -6.72 18.35
N PRO A 88 -1.57 -7.58 18.04
CA PRO A 88 -1.95 -7.91 16.66
C PRO A 88 -2.26 -6.65 15.84
N VAL A 89 -1.75 -6.60 14.61
CA VAL A 89 -1.95 -5.48 13.68
C VAL A 89 -2.63 -5.98 12.42
N PHE A 90 -3.70 -5.32 12.01
CA PHE A 90 -4.31 -5.47 10.71
C PHE A 90 -3.93 -4.27 9.83
N TYR A 91 -3.26 -4.54 8.72
CA TYR A 91 -2.96 -3.53 7.71
C TYR A 91 -4.10 -3.47 6.71
N LEU A 92 -4.85 -2.37 6.74
CA LEU A 92 -5.99 -2.10 5.87
C LEU A 92 -5.50 -1.25 4.69
N GLU A 93 -5.21 -1.88 3.57
CA GLU A 93 -4.64 -1.19 2.43
C GLU A 93 -5.71 -0.43 1.64
N HIS A 94 -5.33 0.69 1.03
CA HIS A 94 -6.25 1.49 0.20
C HIS A 94 -5.71 1.58 -1.23
N ARG A 95 -6.07 0.58 -2.04
CA ARG A 95 -5.62 0.44 -3.44
C ARG A 95 -6.65 0.98 -4.42
N TYR A 96 -6.18 1.71 -5.43
CA TYR A 96 -7.00 2.16 -6.54
C TYR A 96 -7.34 1.01 -7.47
N GLN A 97 -8.63 0.88 -7.81
CA GLN A 97 -9.12 -0.13 -8.75
C GLN A 97 -9.41 0.45 -10.14
N ASN A 98 -9.54 1.78 -10.25
CA ASN A 98 -9.81 2.45 -11.51
C ASN A 98 -8.51 2.65 -12.30
N TYR A 99 -8.39 1.97 -13.43
CA TYR A 99 -7.23 2.09 -14.31
C TYR A 99 -7.26 3.32 -15.23
N GLU A 100 -8.42 3.92 -15.47
CA GLU A 100 -8.59 4.99 -16.45
C GLU A 100 -7.61 6.18 -16.27
N PRO A 101 -7.32 6.67 -15.04
CA PRO A 101 -6.36 7.75 -14.85
C PRO A 101 -4.92 7.38 -15.18
N VAL A 102 -4.56 6.08 -15.12
CA VAL A 102 -3.24 5.60 -15.53
C VAL A 102 -3.20 5.47 -17.05
N ALA A 103 -4.26 4.93 -17.65
CA ALA A 103 -4.38 4.78 -19.09
C ALA A 103 -4.27 6.12 -19.83
N SER A 104 -4.85 7.18 -19.29
CA SER A 104 -4.79 8.53 -19.89
C SER A 104 -3.38 9.11 -19.93
N LEU A 105 -2.47 8.65 -19.06
CA LEU A 105 -1.07 9.07 -19.02
C LEU A 105 -0.17 8.23 -19.95
N LEU A 106 -0.69 7.13 -20.51
CA LEU A 106 0.10 6.22 -21.33
C LEU A 106 0.82 6.92 -22.50
N PRO A 107 0.22 7.85 -23.27
CA PRO A 107 0.95 8.55 -24.33
C PRO A 107 2.18 9.32 -23.83
N GLU A 108 2.09 9.94 -22.67
CA GLU A 108 3.20 10.68 -22.05
C GLU A 108 4.28 9.73 -21.54
N MET A 109 3.88 8.62 -20.92
CA MET A 109 4.79 7.57 -20.47
C MET A 109 5.57 6.97 -21.65
N LEU A 110 4.90 6.64 -22.76
CA LEU A 110 5.54 6.10 -23.95
C LEU A 110 6.52 7.08 -24.58
N LYS A 111 6.15 8.36 -24.64
CA LYS A 111 7.05 9.43 -25.09
C LYS A 111 8.29 9.53 -24.20
N ALA A 112 8.14 9.46 -22.87
CA ALA A 112 9.26 9.49 -21.93
C ALA A 112 10.17 8.25 -22.04
N LEU A 113 9.61 7.13 -22.49
CA LEU A 113 10.32 5.87 -22.70
C LEU A 113 10.87 5.71 -24.12
N GLU A 114 10.76 6.70 -24.99
CA GLU A 114 11.35 6.67 -26.33
C GLU A 114 12.87 6.40 -26.24
N GLY A 115 13.34 5.38 -26.95
CA GLY A 115 14.74 4.96 -26.95
C GLY A 115 15.12 3.94 -25.85
N TYR A 116 14.25 3.69 -24.87
CA TYR A 116 14.46 2.68 -23.83
C TYR A 116 13.71 1.38 -24.16
N ARG A 117 14.43 0.26 -24.26
CA ARG A 117 13.80 -1.02 -24.63
C ARG A 117 13.34 -1.81 -23.42
N ARG A 118 14.17 -1.88 -22.38
CA ARG A 118 13.95 -2.68 -21.17
C ARG A 118 13.57 -1.75 -20.03
N VAL A 119 12.39 -1.95 -19.45
CA VAL A 119 11.81 -1.04 -18.45
C VAL A 119 11.52 -1.79 -17.16
N GLY A 120 12.11 -1.33 -16.06
CA GLY A 120 11.73 -1.74 -14.71
C GLY A 120 10.49 -0.98 -14.28
N LEU A 121 9.45 -1.67 -13.85
CA LEU A 121 8.18 -1.06 -13.47
C LEU A 121 7.93 -1.22 -11.97
N GLY A 122 7.63 -0.10 -11.30
CA GLY A 122 7.30 -0.07 -9.88
C GLY A 122 6.18 0.90 -9.53
N ALA A 123 5.65 0.79 -8.31
CA ALA A 123 4.58 1.64 -7.83
C ALA A 123 4.54 1.72 -6.30
N THR A 124 3.93 2.78 -5.78
CA THR A 124 3.52 2.82 -4.36
C THR A 124 2.32 1.89 -4.12
N VAL A 125 2.07 1.53 -2.85
CA VAL A 125 1.04 0.55 -2.46
C VAL A 125 -0.33 0.81 -3.08
N GLN A 126 -0.71 2.08 -3.24
CA GLN A 126 -2.01 2.50 -3.77
C GLN A 126 -2.25 2.09 -5.22
N TYR A 127 -1.19 1.88 -6.02
CA TYR A 127 -1.29 1.58 -7.44
C TYR A 127 -0.87 0.16 -7.81
N LEU A 128 -0.50 -0.68 -6.83
CA LEU A 128 0.06 -2.01 -7.10
C LEU A 128 -0.85 -2.90 -7.95
N ASP A 129 -2.17 -2.84 -7.75
CA ASP A 129 -3.13 -3.65 -8.50
C ASP A 129 -3.22 -3.23 -9.98
N LEU A 130 -2.78 -2.01 -10.30
CA LEU A 130 -2.77 -1.46 -11.66
C LEU A 130 -1.49 -1.80 -12.43
N LEU A 131 -0.43 -2.23 -11.74
CA LEU A 131 0.87 -2.53 -12.35
C LEU A 131 0.79 -3.59 -13.44
N GLY A 132 -0.02 -4.63 -13.22
CA GLY A 132 -0.17 -5.72 -14.20
C GLY A 132 -0.67 -5.22 -15.54
N ARG A 133 -1.72 -4.38 -15.52
CA ARG A 133 -2.31 -3.81 -16.74
C ARG A 133 -1.37 -2.80 -17.41
N LEU A 134 -0.70 -1.95 -16.64
CA LEU A 134 0.30 -1.02 -17.17
C LEU A 134 1.46 -1.77 -17.85
N ALA A 135 1.93 -2.87 -17.25
CA ALA A 135 2.96 -3.69 -17.86
C ALA A 135 2.52 -4.31 -19.19
N GLU A 136 1.25 -4.69 -19.34
CA GLU A 136 0.72 -5.17 -20.62
C GLU A 136 0.64 -4.06 -21.68
N ASP A 137 0.22 -2.86 -21.32
CA ASP A 137 0.17 -1.71 -22.22
C ASP A 137 1.58 -1.36 -22.76
N LEU A 138 2.56 -1.29 -21.86
CA LEU A 138 3.96 -1.03 -22.23
C LEU A 138 4.54 -2.16 -23.10
N ARG A 139 4.20 -3.42 -22.83
CA ARG A 139 4.59 -4.55 -23.68
C ARG A 139 3.97 -4.49 -25.07
N ARG A 140 2.68 -4.11 -25.18
CA ARG A 140 2.01 -3.90 -26.46
C ARG A 140 2.67 -2.77 -27.27
N ALA A 141 3.21 -1.77 -26.59
CA ALA A 141 3.98 -0.69 -27.20
C ALA A 141 5.42 -1.08 -27.58
N GLY A 142 5.85 -2.31 -27.30
CA GLY A 142 7.15 -2.86 -27.74
C GLY A 142 8.25 -2.88 -26.67
N HIS A 143 7.96 -2.48 -25.43
CA HIS A 143 8.93 -2.56 -24.34
C HIS A 143 9.03 -3.96 -23.72
N VAL A 144 10.22 -4.32 -23.24
CA VAL A 144 10.44 -5.47 -22.37
C VAL A 144 10.25 -5.01 -20.92
N VAL A 145 9.14 -5.38 -20.30
CA VAL A 145 8.78 -4.88 -18.96
C VAL A 145 9.06 -5.91 -17.87
N MET A 146 9.83 -5.49 -16.87
CA MET A 146 10.27 -6.30 -15.73
C MET A 146 9.71 -5.70 -14.44
N ILE A 147 9.30 -6.56 -13.51
CA ILE A 147 8.79 -6.15 -12.19
C ILE A 147 9.64 -6.87 -11.15
N GLY A 148 10.29 -6.08 -10.28
CA GLY A 148 11.18 -6.60 -9.25
C GLY A 148 10.44 -7.44 -8.22
N ARG A 149 11.12 -8.46 -7.69
CA ARG A 149 10.56 -9.31 -6.63
C ARG A 149 10.54 -8.57 -5.29
N PRO A 150 9.62 -8.92 -4.36
CA PRO A 150 9.62 -8.36 -3.01
C PRO A 150 10.97 -8.62 -2.33
N SER A 151 11.47 -7.63 -1.61
CA SER A 151 12.75 -7.68 -0.91
C SER A 151 12.71 -6.74 0.30
N ASN A 152 13.54 -7.00 1.32
CA ASN A 152 13.65 -6.19 2.53
C ASN A 152 12.29 -5.91 3.18
N HIS A 153 11.86 -4.64 3.21
CA HIS A 153 10.61 -4.20 3.81
C HIS A 153 9.44 -4.14 2.82
N LEU A 154 9.71 -4.43 1.55
CA LEU A 154 8.73 -4.38 0.46
C LEU A 154 7.98 -5.70 0.40
N ARG A 155 6.67 -5.62 0.62
CA ARG A 155 5.80 -6.80 0.69
C ARG A 155 5.42 -7.34 -0.68
N TYR A 156 5.39 -6.48 -1.70
CA TYR A 156 4.86 -6.82 -3.02
C TYR A 156 5.88 -6.60 -4.12
N SER A 157 5.73 -7.35 -5.22
CA SER A 157 6.54 -7.18 -6.42
C SER A 157 6.32 -5.77 -6.98
N GLY A 158 7.41 -5.10 -7.37
CA GLY A 158 7.37 -3.74 -7.89
C GLY A 158 6.98 -2.67 -6.86
N GLN A 159 6.80 -3.00 -5.58
CA GLN A 159 6.50 -1.99 -4.57
C GLN A 159 7.70 -1.06 -4.38
N VAL A 160 7.45 0.25 -4.31
CA VAL A 160 8.45 1.26 -3.98
C VAL A 160 8.01 2.01 -2.72
N LEU A 161 8.96 2.25 -1.83
CA LEU A 161 8.81 3.14 -0.67
C LEU A 161 9.83 4.26 -0.77
N GLY A 162 9.56 5.39 -0.11
CA GLY A 162 10.50 6.49 -0.05
C GLY A 162 11.87 6.16 0.56
N CYS A 163 11.95 5.10 1.37
CA CYS A 163 13.18 4.63 2.00
C CYS A 163 13.70 3.29 1.47
N ASP A 164 12.98 2.64 0.55
CA ASP A 164 13.34 1.31 0.04
C ASP A 164 12.89 1.14 -1.41
N TYR A 165 13.87 1.04 -2.30
CA TYR A 165 13.72 0.86 -3.75
C TYR A 165 14.22 -0.50 -4.21
N SER A 166 14.45 -1.44 -3.29
CA SER A 166 15.16 -2.69 -3.58
C SER A 166 14.50 -3.57 -4.65
N THR A 167 13.17 -3.48 -4.83
CA THR A 167 12.48 -4.11 -5.97
C THR A 167 13.00 -3.56 -7.30
N MET A 168 13.19 -2.25 -7.41
CA MET A 168 13.65 -1.56 -8.62
C MET A 168 15.16 -1.75 -8.81
N THR A 169 15.96 -1.46 -7.78
CA THR A 169 17.43 -1.51 -7.91
C THR A 169 17.96 -2.92 -8.16
N SER A 170 17.19 -3.96 -7.80
CA SER A 170 17.52 -5.35 -8.16
C SER A 170 17.56 -5.59 -9.67
N LEU A 171 16.92 -4.72 -10.47
CA LEU A 171 16.85 -4.81 -11.92
C LEU A 171 17.87 -3.91 -12.65
N ASP A 172 18.71 -3.14 -11.93
CA ASP A 172 19.59 -2.11 -12.55
C ASP A 172 20.52 -2.68 -13.64
N GLY A 173 20.94 -3.94 -13.53
CA GLY A 173 21.76 -4.60 -14.54
C GLY A 173 20.97 -5.11 -15.77
N GLU A 174 19.65 -5.12 -15.69
CA GLU A 174 18.75 -5.77 -16.66
C GLU A 174 17.88 -4.78 -17.44
N VAL A 175 17.69 -3.56 -16.93
CA VAL A 175 16.81 -2.54 -17.52
C VAL A 175 17.59 -1.32 -18.01
N ASP A 176 17.01 -0.60 -18.97
CA ASP A 176 17.55 0.64 -19.52
C ASP A 176 16.95 1.88 -18.81
N ALA A 177 15.75 1.73 -18.24
CA ALA A 177 15.04 2.77 -17.50
C ALA A 177 14.12 2.16 -16.43
N HIS A 178 13.80 2.96 -15.42
CA HIS A 178 12.77 2.67 -14.43
C HIS A 178 11.57 3.60 -14.63
N LEU A 179 10.36 3.06 -14.57
CA LEU A 179 9.10 3.79 -14.53
C LEU A 179 8.42 3.52 -13.18
N VAL A 180 8.12 4.58 -12.44
CA VAL A 180 7.45 4.49 -11.13
C VAL A 180 6.09 5.16 -11.18
N LEU A 181 5.04 4.41 -10.85
CA LEU A 181 3.69 4.93 -10.68
C LEU A 181 3.47 5.34 -9.22
N GLY A 182 3.59 6.64 -8.95
CA GLY A 182 3.52 7.22 -7.62
C GLY A 182 3.72 8.73 -7.64
N SER A 183 4.14 9.29 -6.51
CA SER A 183 4.51 10.72 -6.47
C SER A 183 5.90 10.95 -7.06
N VAL A 184 6.20 12.20 -7.42
CA VAL A 184 7.52 12.61 -7.94
C VAL A 184 8.66 12.18 -7.02
N PHE A 185 8.47 12.26 -5.69
CA PHE A 185 9.47 11.82 -4.71
C PHE A 185 9.95 10.38 -4.93
N HIS A 186 9.03 9.48 -5.30
CA HIS A 186 9.36 8.07 -5.55
C HIS A 186 10.01 7.83 -6.92
N GLY A 187 10.02 8.84 -7.81
CA GLY A 187 10.66 8.79 -9.12
C GLY A 187 11.99 9.53 -9.20
N LEU A 188 12.45 10.15 -8.10
CA LEU A 188 13.78 10.78 -7.96
C LEU A 188 14.82 9.73 -7.57
#